data_AF-A0A2N5PJA9-F1
#
_entry.id   AF-A0A2N5PJA9-F1
#
_cell.length_a   1.000
_cell.length_b   1.000
_cell.length_c   1.000
_cell.angle_alpha   90.00
_cell.angle_beta   90.00
_cell.angle_gamma   90.00
#
_symmetry.space_group_name_H-M   'P 1'
#
loop_
_entity.id
_entity.type
_entity.pdbx_description
1 polymer ?
#
loop_
_entity_poly.entity_id
_entity_poly.type
_entity_poly.pdbx_seq_one_letter_code
_entity_poly.pdbx_strand_id
1 'polypeptide(L)'
;MKKYANAFLKWITSILEVVIALILAVTIIIMTFQLLLSFPHLSDLNQYPNYDDMLTTCFNLIIGVEMIRMLYLHTPITVFEVLLFAIARQIIIEHGSPLNSLIGVIAIAILFATRKFLFMTFDESEKIIFRSSQKVKYINRLIHVHIPYENDETLLDVLLKKMKDDEIEIGVGACTYFSDFGLRIVKITDGKITRIEVIRSIQ
;
A
#
# COMPACT_ATOMS: atom_id res chain seq x y z
N MET A 1 17.64 -9.99 -24.19
CA MET A 1 18.58 -9.46 -23.17
C MET A 1 17.88 -8.76 -21.99
N LYS A 2 16.86 -7.88 -22.20
CA LYS A 2 16.14 -7.20 -21.09
C LYS A 2 15.47 -8.14 -20.06
N LYS A 3 14.94 -9.30 -20.48
CA LYS A 3 14.31 -10.29 -19.57
C LYS A 3 15.31 -10.89 -18.57
N TYR A 4 16.54 -11.20 -19.01
CA TYR A 4 17.59 -11.74 -18.13
C TYR A 4 18.15 -10.68 -17.19
N ALA A 5 18.32 -9.44 -17.66
CA ALA A 5 18.74 -8.32 -16.81
C ALA A 5 17.72 -8.03 -15.69
N ASN A 6 16.43 -8.03 -16.00
CA ASN A 6 15.37 -7.79 -15.00
C ASN A 6 15.28 -8.94 -13.97
N ALA A 7 15.47 -10.19 -14.40
CA ALA A 7 15.50 -11.34 -13.49
C ALA A 7 16.71 -11.27 -12.54
N PHE A 8 17.87 -10.87 -13.08
CA PHE A 8 19.10 -10.68 -12.31
C PHE A 8 18.98 -9.54 -11.29
N LEU A 9 18.42 -8.39 -11.70
CA LEU A 9 18.16 -7.27 -10.79
C LEU A 9 17.22 -7.66 -9.65
N LYS A 10 16.11 -8.36 -9.96
CA LYS A 10 15.18 -8.85 -8.93
C LYS A 10 15.86 -9.76 -7.91
N TRP A 11 16.71 -10.66 -8.38
CA TRP A 11 17.46 -11.57 -7.52
C TRP A 11 18.44 -10.82 -6.60
N ILE A 12 19.20 -9.86 -7.14
CA ILE A 12 20.11 -9.01 -6.36
C ILE A 12 19.35 -8.19 -5.32
N THR A 13 18.25 -7.53 -5.72
CA THR A 13 17.45 -6.72 -4.81
C THR A 13 16.93 -7.55 -3.64
N SER A 14 16.44 -8.76 -3.91
CA SER A 14 15.94 -9.66 -2.87
C SER A 14 17.04 -10.09 -1.89
N ILE A 15 18.26 -10.35 -2.38
CA ILE A 15 19.41 -10.66 -1.50
C ILE A 15 19.77 -9.46 -0.62
N LEU A 16 19.86 -8.27 -1.22
CA LEU A 16 20.18 -7.03 -0.49
C LEU A 16 19.15 -6.75 0.60
N GLU A 17 17.86 -6.97 0.32
CA GLU A 17 16.79 -6.77 1.29
C GLU A 17 16.94 -7.67 2.51
N VAL A 18 17.23 -8.96 2.31
CA VAL A 18 17.48 -9.92 3.39
C VAL A 18 18.70 -9.51 4.21
N VAL A 19 19.78 -9.08 3.56
CA VAL A 19 21.00 -8.63 4.24
C VAL A 19 20.74 -7.39 5.09
N ILE A 20 20.04 -6.39 4.54
CA ILE A 20 19.69 -5.15 5.26
C ILE A 20 18.77 -5.47 6.44
N ALA A 21 17.75 -6.31 6.24
CA ALA A 21 16.84 -6.73 7.30
C ALA A 21 17.59 -7.44 8.44
N LEU A 22 18.56 -8.30 8.13
CA LEU A 22 19.37 -9.00 9.13
C LEU A 22 20.25 -8.02 9.93
N ILE A 23 20.93 -7.09 9.26
CA ILE A 23 21.76 -6.06 9.92
C ILE A 23 20.90 -5.20 10.85
N LEU A 24 19.72 -4.75 10.38
CA LEU A 24 18.79 -3.95 11.18
C LEU A 24 18.28 -4.74 12.39
N ALA A 25 17.90 -6.01 12.20
CA ALA A 25 17.43 -6.87 13.29
C ALA A 25 18.49 -7.03 14.39
N VAL A 26 19.74 -7.33 14.01
CA VAL A 26 20.85 -7.45 14.96
C VAL A 26 21.08 -6.13 15.70
N THR A 27 21.06 -5.00 14.98
CA THR A 27 21.24 -3.66 15.58
C THR A 27 20.16 -3.35 16.61
N ILE A 28 18.89 -3.63 16.30
CA ILE A 28 17.76 -3.42 17.22
C ILE A 28 17.88 -4.30 18.46
N ILE A 29 18.29 -5.56 18.32
CA ILE A 29 18.47 -6.48 19.45
C ILE A 29 19.56 -5.97 20.38
N ILE A 30 20.71 -5.56 19.83
CA ILE A 30 21.83 -5.00 20.61
C ILE A 30 21.39 -3.71 21.33
N MET A 31 20.76 -2.78 20.62
CA MET A 31 20.30 -1.51 21.22
C MET A 31 19.22 -1.73 22.29
N THR A 32 18.31 -2.68 22.09
CA THR A 32 17.29 -3.04 23.09
C THR A 32 17.93 -3.63 24.34
N PHE A 33 18.91 -4.50 24.18
CA PHE A 33 19.64 -5.08 25.31
C PHE A 33 20.46 -4.02 26.07
N GLN A 34 21.12 -3.12 25.34
CA GLN A 34 21.84 -1.99 25.93
C GLN A 34 20.90 -1.08 26.73
N LEU A 35 19.72 -0.75 26.18
CA LEU A 35 18.71 0.02 26.89
C LEU A 35 18.26 -0.67 28.18
N LEU A 36 18.02 -1.99 28.14
CA LEU A 36 17.62 -2.79 29.30
C LEU A 36 18.69 -2.78 30.42
N LEU A 37 19.96 -2.87 30.04
CA LEU A 37 21.09 -2.81 30.98
C LEU A 37 21.33 -1.41 31.57
N SER A 38 20.84 -0.35 30.93
CA SER A 38 20.93 1.01 31.44
C SER A 38 19.91 1.33 32.55
N PHE A 39 18.83 0.55 32.69
CA PHE A 39 17.79 0.79 33.70
C PHE A 39 18.26 0.81 35.17
N PRO A 40 19.16 -0.09 35.62
CA PRO A 40 19.67 -0.06 37.00
C PRO A 40 20.42 1.24 37.35
N HIS A 41 21.05 1.89 36.37
CA HIS A 41 21.78 3.16 36.55
C HIS A 41 20.87 4.40 36.65
N LEU A 42 19.55 4.26 36.44
CA LEU A 42 18.58 5.36 36.52
C LEU A 42 18.07 5.65 37.93
N SER A 43 18.44 4.83 38.91
CA SER A 43 18.06 5.02 40.31
C SER A 43 18.81 6.18 40.99
N ASP A 44 19.76 6.81 40.30
CA ASP A 44 20.43 8.03 40.75
C ASP A 44 19.71 9.27 40.19
N LEU A 45 18.73 9.77 40.96
CA LEU A 45 17.78 10.85 40.64
C LEU A 45 18.42 12.22 40.31
N ASN A 46 19.74 12.35 40.32
CA ASN A 46 20.46 13.61 40.06
C ASN A 46 21.03 13.73 38.63
N GLN A 47 20.90 12.71 37.79
CA GLN A 47 21.44 12.76 36.42
C GLN A 47 20.34 13.02 35.38
N TYR A 48 19.75 14.22 35.46
CA TYR A 48 18.77 14.76 34.51
C TYR A 48 19.20 14.83 33.01
N PRO A 49 20.49 14.71 32.59
CA PRO A 49 20.82 14.59 31.15
C PRO A 49 20.51 13.22 30.52
N ASN A 50 20.21 12.18 31.30
CA ASN A 50 20.07 10.81 30.76
C ASN A 50 18.69 10.53 30.13
N TYR A 51 17.70 11.39 30.36
CA TYR A 51 16.31 11.16 29.88
C TYR A 51 16.16 11.42 28.38
N ASP A 52 16.77 12.47 27.85
CA ASP A 52 16.73 12.80 26.42
C ASP A 52 17.45 11.74 25.58
N ASP A 53 18.57 11.20 26.09
CA ASP A 53 19.32 10.11 25.47
C ASP A 53 18.53 8.79 25.48
N MET A 54 17.80 8.51 26.58
CA MET A 54 16.88 7.37 26.65
C MET A 54 15.72 7.52 25.67
N LEU A 55 15.05 8.67 25.64
CA LEU A 55 13.97 8.94 24.68
C LEU A 55 14.46 8.80 23.25
N THR A 56 15.64 9.33 22.95
CA THR A 56 16.31 9.19 21.66
C THR A 56 16.49 7.72 21.28
N THR A 57 17.00 6.92 22.20
CA THR A 57 17.22 5.48 21.99
C THR A 57 15.90 4.75 21.77
N CYS A 58 14.87 5.05 22.57
CA CYS A 58 13.53 4.47 22.43
C CYS A 58 12.89 4.80 21.08
N PHE A 59 12.91 6.07 20.64
CA PHE A 59 12.35 6.45 19.35
C PHE A 59 13.14 5.85 18.18
N ASN A 60 14.47 5.77 18.28
CA ASN A 60 15.30 5.11 17.28
C ASN A 60 14.95 3.61 17.16
N LEU A 61 14.69 2.93 18.28
CA LEU A 61 14.24 1.54 18.30
C LEU A 61 12.87 1.37 17.63
N ILE A 62 11.90 2.23 17.96
CA ILE A 62 10.56 2.19 17.35
C ILE A 62 10.65 2.36 15.82
N ILE A 63 11.42 3.36 15.36
CA ILE A 63 11.64 3.59 13.93
C ILE A 63 12.34 2.38 13.29
N GLY A 64 13.35 1.81 13.94
CA GLY A 64 14.07 0.64 13.46
C GLY A 64 13.16 -0.58 13.28
N VAL A 65 12.28 -0.85 14.24
CA VAL A 65 11.30 -1.94 14.16
C VAL A 65 10.35 -1.73 12.98
N GLU A 66 9.89 -0.49 12.78
CA GLU A 66 9.01 -0.15 11.67
C GLU A 66 9.73 -0.23 10.32
N MET A 67 11.02 0.09 10.25
CA MET A 67 11.84 -0.11 9.05
C MET A 67 11.92 -1.60 8.66
N ILE A 68 12.04 -2.52 9.62
CA ILE A 68 11.98 -3.97 9.33
C ILE A 68 10.61 -4.35 8.77
N ARG A 69 9.53 -3.83 9.36
CA ARG A 69 8.18 -4.08 8.86
C ARG A 69 7.99 -3.56 7.45
N MET A 70 8.57 -2.41 7.12
CA MET A 70 8.55 -1.83 5.78
C MET A 70 9.29 -2.69 4.75
N LEU A 71 10.40 -3.33 5.14
CA LEU A 71 11.09 -4.28 4.26
C LEU A 71 10.21 -5.48 3.93
N TYR A 72 9.50 -6.05 4.92
CA TYR A 72 8.65 -7.23 4.68
C TYR A 72 7.31 -6.93 4.00
N LEU A 73 6.59 -5.87 4.40
CA LEU A 73 5.20 -5.65 3.96
C LEU A 73 5.12 -4.91 2.62
N HIS A 74 6.20 -4.23 2.18
CA HIS A 74 6.30 -3.46 0.93
C HIS A 74 5.08 -2.59 0.59
N THR A 75 4.34 -2.10 1.60
CA THR A 75 3.20 -1.22 1.36
C THR A 75 3.61 0.24 1.40
N PRO A 76 3.06 1.10 0.53
CA PRO A 76 3.28 2.55 0.63
C PRO A 76 2.82 3.09 2.00
N ILE A 77 1.81 2.46 2.61
CA ILE A 77 1.27 2.81 3.94
C ILE A 77 2.35 2.74 5.03
N THR A 78 3.15 1.67 5.06
CA THR A 78 4.24 1.52 6.04
C THR A 78 5.31 2.60 5.90
N VAL A 79 5.53 3.14 4.69
CA VAL A 79 6.51 4.23 4.49
C VAL A 79 6.04 5.52 5.15
N PHE A 80 4.75 5.84 5.04
CA PHE A 80 4.17 7.02 5.67
C PHE A 80 4.25 6.97 7.19
N GLU A 81 4.01 5.80 7.79
CA GLU A 81 4.10 5.61 9.23
C GLU A 81 5.53 5.85 9.73
N VAL A 82 6.53 5.25 9.07
CA VAL A 82 7.95 5.45 9.40
C VAL A 82 8.36 6.92 9.30
N LEU A 83 7.99 7.60 8.21
CA LEU A 83 8.32 9.02 8.01
C LEU A 83 7.67 9.91 9.07
N LEU A 84 6.42 9.63 9.44
CA LEU A 84 5.72 10.37 10.49
C LEU A 84 6.43 10.23 11.84
N PHE A 85 6.83 9.01 12.22
CA PHE A 85 7.59 8.79 13.45
C PHE A 85 8.96 9.45 13.43
N ALA A 86 9.66 9.43 12.30
CA ALA A 86 10.96 10.07 12.15
C ALA A 86 10.88 11.59 12.35
N ILE A 87 9.89 12.25 11.73
CA ILE A 87 9.69 13.69 11.86
C ILE A 87 9.20 14.05 13.28
N ALA A 88 8.24 13.28 13.81
CA ALA A 88 7.73 13.50 15.17
C ALA A 88 8.84 13.38 16.22
N ARG A 89 9.69 12.35 16.12
CA ARG A 89 10.88 12.18 16.96
C ARG A 89 11.75 13.44 16.93
N GLN A 90 12.04 13.96 15.74
CA GLN A 90 12.91 15.12 15.59
C GLN A 90 12.31 16.36 16.25
N ILE A 91 10.99 16.55 16.17
CA ILE A 91 10.31 17.66 16.86
C ILE A 91 10.36 17.53 18.39
N ILE A 92 10.28 16.30 18.93
CA ILE A 92 10.20 16.04 20.37
C ILE A 92 11.58 16.15 21.04
N ILE A 93 12.61 15.54 20.45
CA ILE A 93 13.95 15.47 21.05
C ILE A 93 14.74 16.73 20.78
N GLU A 94 14.66 17.25 19.56
CA GLU A 94 15.43 18.43 19.18
C GLU A 94 14.68 19.63 19.73
N HIS A 95 15.15 20.19 20.85
CA HIS A 95 14.81 21.54 21.31
C HIS A 95 15.40 22.60 20.36
N GLY A 96 15.18 22.40 19.05
CA GLY A 96 15.60 23.30 18.01
C GLY A 96 14.85 24.62 18.10
N SER A 97 15.36 25.59 17.33
CA SER A 97 14.65 26.84 17.05
C SER A 97 13.16 26.58 16.77
N PRO A 98 12.23 27.43 17.27
CA PRO A 98 10.80 27.34 16.96
C PRO A 98 10.49 27.21 15.47
N LEU A 99 11.39 27.70 14.59
CA LEU A 99 11.28 27.53 13.14
C LEU A 99 11.43 26.08 12.68
N ASN A 100 12.33 25.30 13.29
CA ASN A 100 12.54 23.89 12.93
C ASN A 100 11.31 23.06 13.32
N SER A 101 10.74 23.33 14.50
CA SER A 101 9.49 22.69 14.92
C SER A 101 8.34 23.05 13.97
N LEU A 102 8.23 24.32 13.55
CA LEU A 102 7.23 24.74 12.57
C LEU A 102 7.38 24.04 11.23
N ILE A 103 8.60 23.92 10.71
CA ILE A 103 8.90 23.19 9.48
C ILE A 103 8.51 21.71 9.61
N GLY A 104 8.82 21.08 10.76
CA GLY A 104 8.43 19.70 11.04
C GLY A 104 6.90 19.51 11.02
N VAL A 105 6.15 20.42 11.64
CA VAL A 105 4.67 20.38 11.62
C VAL A 105 4.11 20.56 10.20
N ILE A 106 4.68 21.49 9.42
CA ILE A 106 4.31 21.67 8.01
C ILE A 106 4.62 20.41 7.19
N ALA A 107 5.75 19.76 7.43
CA ALA A 107 6.12 18.52 6.76
C ALA A 107 5.12 17.38 7.06
N ILE A 108 4.68 17.24 8.31
CA ILE A 108 3.62 16.28 8.69
C ILE A 108 2.30 16.64 7.97
N ALA A 109 1.91 17.92 7.93
CA ALA A 109 0.70 18.35 7.23
C ALA A 109 0.76 18.03 5.72
N ILE A 110 1.91 18.24 5.08
CA ILE A 110 2.13 17.89 3.67
C ILE A 110 2.07 16.37 3.48
N LEU A 111 2.67 15.57 4.37
CA LEU A 111 2.59 14.10 4.31
C LEU A 111 1.14 13.59 4.37
N PHE A 112 0.30 14.17 5.23
CA PHE A 112 -1.11 13.83 5.27
C PHE A 112 -1.86 14.30 4.02
N ALA A 113 -1.52 15.47 3.48
CA ALA A 113 -2.08 15.98 2.24
C ALA A 113 -1.70 15.08 1.05
N THR A 114 -0.44 14.68 0.91
CA THR A 114 -0.02 13.75 -0.16
C THR A 114 -0.69 12.40 -0.01
N ARG A 115 -0.83 11.86 1.20
CA ARG A 115 -1.63 10.64 1.42
C ARG A 115 -3.07 10.81 0.95
N LYS A 116 -3.72 11.91 1.30
CA LYS A 116 -5.13 12.17 0.96
C LYS A 116 -5.36 12.43 -0.53
N PHE A 117 -4.45 13.16 -1.20
CA PHE A 117 -4.68 13.66 -2.55
C PHE A 117 -3.88 12.95 -3.64
N LEU A 118 -2.69 12.42 -3.33
CA LEU A 118 -1.81 11.79 -4.32
C LEU A 118 -2.01 10.26 -4.38
N PHE A 119 -2.31 9.60 -3.25
CA PHE A 119 -2.42 8.14 -3.20
C PHE A 119 -3.85 7.61 -3.35
N MET A 120 -4.87 8.47 -3.23
CA MET A 120 -6.26 8.09 -3.52
C MET A 120 -6.44 7.66 -4.98
N THR A 121 -5.60 8.15 -5.91
CA THR A 121 -5.63 7.77 -7.33
C THR A 121 -4.78 6.54 -7.66
N PHE A 122 -3.83 6.14 -6.80
CA PHE A 122 -2.96 4.96 -7.04
C PHE A 122 -3.43 3.70 -6.31
N ASP A 123 -4.19 3.84 -5.22
CA ASP A 123 -4.82 2.70 -4.53
C ASP A 123 -6.14 2.28 -5.21
N GLU A 124 -6.75 3.20 -5.96
CA GLU A 124 -7.87 2.93 -6.85
C GLU A 124 -7.39 2.70 -8.29
N SER A 125 -6.84 1.51 -8.55
CA SER A 125 -7.50 0.76 -9.62
C SER A 125 -8.83 0.29 -9.04
N GLU A 126 -9.78 1.23 -8.92
CA GLU A 126 -11.10 1.02 -8.33
C GLU A 126 -11.67 -0.19 -9.06
N LYS A 127 -11.64 -1.36 -8.42
CA LYS A 127 -12.20 -2.56 -9.02
C LYS A 127 -13.69 -2.35 -9.01
N ILE A 128 -14.22 -1.85 -10.12
CA ILE A 128 -15.65 -1.55 -10.22
C ILE A 128 -16.37 -2.90 -10.39
N ILE A 129 -16.70 -3.52 -9.27
CA ILE A 129 -17.33 -4.83 -9.23
C ILE A 129 -18.84 -4.68 -9.11
N PHE A 130 -19.56 -5.16 -10.12
CA PHE A 130 -21.01 -5.21 -10.12
C PHE A 130 -21.53 -6.63 -9.91
N ARG A 131 -22.80 -6.71 -9.51
CA ARG A 131 -23.52 -7.99 -9.59
C ARG A 131 -23.77 -8.31 -11.05
N SER A 132 -23.60 -9.58 -11.40
CA SER A 132 -23.87 -10.08 -12.75
C SER A 132 -25.31 -9.78 -13.22
N SER A 133 -26.29 -9.82 -12.30
CA SER A 133 -27.71 -9.55 -12.58
C SER A 133 -28.07 -8.07 -12.74
N GLN A 134 -27.11 -7.15 -12.65
CA GLN A 134 -27.38 -5.72 -12.70
C GLN A 134 -27.52 -5.27 -14.15
N LYS A 135 -28.54 -4.43 -14.41
CA LYS A 135 -28.84 -3.93 -15.75
C LYS A 135 -27.76 -2.98 -16.25
N VAL A 136 -27.36 -3.15 -17.51
CA VAL A 136 -26.30 -2.33 -18.12
C VAL A 136 -26.67 -0.85 -18.15
N LYS A 137 -27.95 -0.52 -18.38
CA LYS A 137 -28.47 0.86 -18.32
C LYS A 137 -28.15 1.58 -17.01
N TYR A 138 -28.24 0.88 -15.87
CA TYR A 138 -27.94 1.46 -14.57
C TYR A 138 -26.43 1.67 -14.38
N ILE A 139 -25.64 0.68 -14.81
CA ILE A 139 -24.18 0.72 -14.74
C ILE A 139 -23.64 1.88 -15.59
N ASN A 140 -24.06 1.98 -16.86
CA ASN A 140 -23.63 3.06 -17.75
C ASN A 140 -23.89 4.45 -17.15
N ARG A 141 -25.02 4.63 -16.45
CA ARG A 141 -25.35 5.88 -15.77
C ARG A 141 -24.53 6.12 -14.50
N LEU A 142 -24.23 5.07 -13.74
CA LEU A 142 -23.53 5.17 -12.46
C LEU A 142 -22.04 5.47 -12.66
N ILE A 143 -21.41 4.84 -13.65
CA ILE A 143 -19.96 4.92 -13.86
C ILE A 143 -19.57 5.72 -15.11
N HIS A 144 -20.53 6.31 -15.82
CA HIS A 144 -20.28 7.08 -17.05
C HIS A 144 -19.46 6.31 -18.10
N VAL A 145 -19.75 5.01 -18.24
CA VAL A 145 -19.17 4.14 -19.29
C VAL A 145 -20.26 3.82 -20.31
N HIS A 146 -19.87 3.61 -21.57
CA HIS A 146 -20.79 3.25 -22.65
C HIS A 146 -20.67 1.76 -23.01
N ILE A 147 -21.11 0.88 -22.11
CA ILE A 147 -21.19 -0.54 -22.44
C ILE A 147 -22.31 -0.73 -23.49
N PRO A 148 -22.05 -1.37 -24.64
CA PRO A 148 -23.07 -1.66 -25.64
C PRO A 148 -24.02 -2.73 -25.08
N TYR A 149 -25.32 -2.46 -25.12
CA TYR A 149 -26.36 -3.39 -24.68
C TYR A 149 -27.56 -3.31 -25.62
N GLU A 150 -28.23 -4.44 -25.83
CA GLU A 150 -29.49 -4.52 -26.56
C GLU A 150 -30.63 -4.68 -25.54
N ASN A 151 -31.68 -3.85 -25.64
CA ASN A 151 -32.86 -3.91 -24.74
C ASN A 151 -32.53 -3.69 -23.24
N ASP A 152 -32.94 -4.61 -22.37
CA ASP A 152 -32.89 -4.51 -20.90
C ASP A 152 -31.89 -5.52 -20.29
N GLU A 153 -30.84 -5.83 -21.08
CA GLU A 153 -29.79 -6.80 -20.77
C GLU A 153 -29.05 -6.49 -19.45
N THR A 154 -28.63 -7.58 -18.80
CA THR A 154 -27.76 -7.54 -17.63
C THR A 154 -26.29 -7.60 -18.03
N LEU A 155 -25.42 -7.23 -17.11
CA LEU A 155 -23.97 -7.30 -17.31
C LEU A 155 -23.51 -8.75 -17.61
N LEU A 156 -24.21 -9.74 -17.07
CA LEU A 156 -23.97 -11.15 -17.37
C LEU A 156 -24.24 -11.47 -18.84
N ASP A 157 -25.35 -10.98 -19.38
CA ASP A 157 -25.78 -11.30 -20.75
C ASP A 157 -24.77 -10.76 -21.76
N VAL A 158 -24.34 -9.51 -21.57
CA VAL A 158 -23.31 -8.86 -22.40
C VAL A 158 -21.97 -9.60 -22.31
N LEU A 159 -21.56 -10.00 -21.11
CA LEU A 159 -20.32 -10.76 -20.90
C LEU A 159 -20.38 -12.13 -21.60
N LEU A 160 -21.47 -12.88 -21.44
CA LEU A 160 -21.61 -14.21 -22.03
C LEU A 160 -21.67 -14.17 -23.56
N LYS A 161 -22.38 -13.18 -24.14
CA LYS A 161 -22.43 -12.95 -25.59
C LYS A 161 -21.02 -12.73 -26.13
N LYS A 162 -20.27 -11.82 -25.50
CA LYS A 162 -18.92 -11.47 -25.95
C LYS A 162 -17.91 -12.60 -25.73
N MET A 163 -17.96 -13.30 -24.60
CA MET A 163 -17.08 -14.46 -24.36
C MET A 163 -17.31 -15.60 -25.35
N LYS A 164 -18.55 -15.78 -25.82
CA LYS A 164 -18.88 -16.75 -26.86
C LYS A 164 -18.31 -16.33 -28.21
N ASP A 165 -18.42 -15.05 -28.56
CA ASP A 165 -17.86 -14.50 -29.80
C ASP A 165 -16.32 -14.58 -29.82
N ASP A 166 -15.69 -14.42 -28.66
CA ASP A 166 -14.23 -14.45 -28.49
C ASP A 166 -13.68 -15.88 -28.21
N GLU A 167 -14.54 -16.92 -28.21
CA GLU A 167 -14.21 -18.32 -27.86
C GLU A 167 -13.46 -18.49 -26.51
N ILE A 168 -13.84 -17.69 -25.50
CA ILE A 168 -13.19 -17.68 -24.19
C ILE A 168 -13.90 -18.63 -23.23
N GLU A 169 -13.14 -19.54 -22.62
CA GLU A 169 -13.67 -20.43 -21.58
C GLU A 169 -14.07 -19.67 -20.32
N ILE A 170 -15.24 -20.04 -19.76
CA ILE A 170 -15.78 -19.42 -18.56
C ILE A 170 -15.01 -19.93 -17.34
N GLY A 171 -14.29 -19.03 -16.66
CA GLY A 171 -13.58 -19.32 -15.42
C GLY A 171 -13.39 -18.09 -14.55
N VAL A 172 -13.12 -18.28 -13.26
CA VAL A 172 -12.74 -17.17 -12.38
C VAL A 172 -11.45 -16.54 -12.92
N GLY A 173 -11.50 -15.23 -13.18
CA GLY A 173 -10.40 -14.49 -13.76
C GLY A 173 -10.43 -14.38 -15.29
N ALA A 174 -11.35 -15.05 -15.99
CA ALA A 174 -11.53 -14.88 -17.44
C ALA A 174 -11.97 -13.45 -17.77
N CYS A 175 -11.40 -12.88 -18.84
CA CYS A 175 -11.59 -11.50 -19.25
C CYS A 175 -12.01 -11.45 -20.72
N THR A 176 -12.93 -10.55 -21.05
CA THR A 176 -13.15 -10.09 -22.43
C THR A 176 -12.91 -8.58 -22.51
N TYR A 177 -12.47 -8.11 -23.67
CA TYR A 177 -12.11 -6.71 -23.88
C TYR A 177 -12.97 -6.08 -24.97
N PHE A 178 -13.42 -4.86 -24.69
CA PHE A 178 -13.98 -3.91 -25.63
C PHE A 178 -12.94 -2.80 -25.88
N SER A 179 -13.23 -1.90 -26.81
CA SER A 179 -12.31 -0.83 -27.22
C SER A 179 -11.80 0.02 -26.05
N ASP A 180 -12.70 0.37 -25.11
CA ASP A 180 -12.41 1.34 -24.03
C ASP A 180 -12.51 0.73 -22.61
N PHE A 181 -12.93 -0.52 -22.48
CA PHE A 181 -13.09 -1.20 -21.20
C PHE A 181 -13.02 -2.73 -21.36
N GLY A 182 -12.72 -3.46 -20.29
CA GLY A 182 -12.78 -4.91 -20.21
C GLY A 182 -13.78 -5.36 -19.16
N LEU A 183 -14.30 -6.58 -19.33
CA LEU A 183 -15.14 -7.24 -18.34
C LEU A 183 -14.43 -8.50 -17.84
N ARG A 184 -14.34 -8.67 -16.52
CA ARG A 184 -13.67 -9.81 -15.89
C ARG A 184 -14.58 -10.53 -14.91
N ILE A 185 -14.57 -11.86 -14.95
CA ILE A 185 -15.27 -12.69 -13.97
C ILE A 185 -14.48 -12.68 -12.65
N VAL A 186 -15.08 -12.15 -11.59
CA VAL A 186 -14.44 -12.09 -10.25
C VAL A 186 -14.85 -13.27 -9.39
N LYS A 187 -16.13 -13.66 -9.43
CA LYS A 187 -16.66 -14.69 -8.54
C LYS A 187 -17.73 -15.53 -9.21
N ILE A 188 -17.58 -16.85 -9.09
CA ILE A 188 -18.57 -17.86 -9.43
C ILE A 188 -19.01 -18.52 -8.12
N THR A 189 -20.32 -18.65 -7.90
CA THR A 189 -20.92 -19.34 -6.75
C THR A 189 -21.98 -20.29 -7.30
N ASP A 190 -21.96 -21.56 -6.87
CA ASP A 190 -22.91 -22.59 -7.34
C ASP A 190 -22.98 -22.72 -8.87
N GLY A 191 -21.84 -22.62 -9.55
CA GLY A 191 -21.74 -22.66 -11.01
C GLY A 191 -22.27 -21.42 -11.73
N LYS A 192 -22.72 -20.39 -11.01
CA LYS A 192 -23.23 -19.14 -11.58
C LYS A 192 -22.26 -17.98 -11.36
N ILE A 193 -22.03 -17.18 -12.38
CA ILE A 193 -21.24 -15.94 -12.26
C ILE A 193 -22.05 -14.95 -11.41
N THR A 194 -21.50 -14.52 -10.28
CA THR A 194 -22.18 -13.61 -9.34
C THR A 194 -21.61 -12.19 -9.36
N ARG A 195 -20.32 -12.06 -9.67
CA ARG A 195 -19.62 -10.77 -9.68
C ARG A 195 -18.74 -10.61 -10.91
N ILE A 196 -18.86 -9.43 -11.53
CA ILE A 196 -18.12 -9.05 -12.73
C ILE A 196 -17.45 -7.70 -12.44
N GLU A 197 -16.17 -7.61 -12.74
CA GLU A 197 -15.37 -6.39 -12.66
C GLU A 197 -15.38 -5.69 -14.03
N VAL A 198 -15.63 -4.38 -14.02
CA VAL A 198 -15.47 -3.51 -15.18
C VAL A 198 -14.11 -2.85 -15.08
N ILE A 199 -13.19 -3.28 -15.95
CA ILE A 199 -11.84 -2.75 -16.05
C ILE A 199 -11.89 -1.58 -17.04
N ARG A 200 -11.68 -0.35 -16.60
CA ARG A 200 -11.52 0.77 -17.55
C ARG A 200 -10.13 0.68 -18.18
N SER A 201 -10.04 0.83 -19.49
CA SER A 201 -8.74 0.95 -20.13
C SER A 201 -8.12 2.27 -19.68
N ILE A 202 -6.96 2.19 -19.01
CA ILE A 202 -6.12 3.37 -18.74
C ILE A 202 -5.45 3.67 -20.07
N GLN A 203 -5.97 4.67 -20.78
CA GLN A 203 -5.23 5.29 -21.87
C GLN A 203 -4.25 6.31 -21.29
#